data_AF-A0A3S0VH94-F1
#
_entry.id   AF-A0A3S0VH94-F1
#
_cell.length_a   1.000
_cell.length_b   1.000
_cell.length_c   1.000
_cell.angle_alpha   90.00
_cell.angle_beta   90.00
_cell.angle_gamma   90.00
#
_symmetry.space_group_name_H-M   'P 1'
#
loop_
_entity.id
_entity.type
_entity.pdbx_description
1 polymer ?
#
loop_
_entity_poly.entity_id
_entity_poly.type
_entity_poly.pdbx_seq_one_letter_code
_entity_poly.pdbx_strand_id
1 'polypeptide(L)'
;MTRIAAAFLLAALLAAGSATAEPMKGSYELRCQDPATRQWSVSGRITDPDIRDKPAGGREVVGKGPDGKPMVLPMPNDRTCMLSQS
;
A
#
# COMPACT_ATOMS: atom_id res chain seq x y z
N MET A 1 -13.48 39.26 28.49
CA MET A 1 -12.44 38.26 28.17
C MET A 1 -13.10 37.13 27.40
N THR A 2 -12.34 36.41 26.56
CA THR A 2 -12.69 35.09 25.99
C THR A 2 -13.43 35.04 24.64
N ARG A 3 -12.78 35.42 23.52
CA ARG A 3 -13.21 35.06 22.15
C ARG A 3 -12.05 34.80 21.15
N ILE A 4 -10.88 34.32 21.58
CA ILE A 4 -9.72 34.11 20.67
C ILE A 4 -9.25 32.65 20.61
N ALA A 5 -9.89 31.71 21.32
CA ALA A 5 -9.40 30.32 21.37
C ALA A 5 -9.84 29.43 20.19
N ALA A 6 -10.87 29.80 19.42
CA ALA A 6 -11.47 28.89 18.44
C ALA A 6 -10.75 28.83 17.07
N ALA A 7 -9.99 29.87 16.70
CA ALA A 7 -9.39 29.96 15.36
C ALA A 7 -8.13 29.08 15.20
N PHE A 8 -7.43 28.76 16.28
CA PHE A 8 -6.18 27.98 16.21
C PHE A 8 -6.39 26.48 16.01
N LEU A 9 -7.56 25.94 16.40
CA LEU A 9 -7.86 24.51 16.28
C LEU A 9 -8.16 24.07 14.83
N LEU A 10 -8.73 24.95 13.99
CA LEU A 10 -8.99 24.60 12.59
C LEU A 10 -7.73 24.60 11.69
N ALA A 11 -6.70 25.36 12.05
CA ALA A 11 -5.46 25.43 11.25
C ALA A 11 -4.59 24.16 11.40
N ALA A 12 -4.66 23.46 12.53
CA ALA A 12 -3.84 22.28 12.79
C ALA A 12 -4.29 21.01 12.03
N LEU A 13 -5.59 20.91 11.66
CA LEU A 13 -6.11 19.73 10.93
C LEU A 13 -5.78 19.74 9.43
N LEU A 14 -5.48 20.91 8.84
CA LEU A 14 -5.15 21.03 7.41
C LEU A 14 -3.69 20.67 7.08
N ALA A 15 -2.85 20.45 8.10
CA ALA A 15 -1.46 20.03 7.96
C ALA A 15 -1.25 18.52 8.07
N ALA A 16 -2.33 17.72 8.11
CA ALA A 16 -2.24 16.27 7.90
C ALA A 16 -1.89 16.03 6.42
N GLY A 17 -0.61 16.23 6.11
CA GLY A 17 -0.05 16.04 4.79
C GLY A 17 -0.46 14.68 4.26
N SER A 18 -0.88 14.65 3.00
CA SER A 18 -1.01 13.43 2.22
C SER A 18 0.24 12.61 2.46
N ALA A 19 0.11 11.48 3.15
CA ALA A 19 1.19 10.52 3.26
C ALA A 19 1.40 9.95 1.85
N THR A 20 2.20 10.64 1.05
CA THR A 20 2.78 10.07 -0.16
C THR A 20 3.71 9.00 0.36
N ALA A 21 3.23 7.75 0.38
CA ALA A 21 4.04 6.62 0.78
C ALA A 21 5.30 6.63 -0.09
N GLU A 22 6.47 6.80 0.52
CA GLU A 22 7.72 6.71 -0.22
C GLU A 22 7.82 5.32 -0.84
N PRO A 23 8.28 5.20 -2.10
CA PRO A 23 8.39 3.90 -2.76
C PRO A 23 9.28 2.98 -1.91
N MET A 24 8.72 1.82 -1.56
CA MET A 24 9.36 0.86 -0.67
C MET A 24 10.57 0.28 -1.41
N LYS A 25 11.80 0.64 -1.02
CA LYS A 25 13.00 0.10 -1.67
C LYS A 25 13.25 -1.35 -1.28
N GLY A 26 13.76 -2.16 -2.22
CA GLY A 26 14.16 -3.55 -1.99
C GLY A 26 13.26 -4.59 -2.66
N SER A 27 13.50 -5.87 -2.38
CA SER A 27 12.71 -6.98 -2.93
C SER A 27 11.65 -7.43 -1.93
N TYR A 28 10.45 -7.70 -2.45
CA TYR A 28 9.27 -8.05 -1.66
C TYR A 28 8.53 -9.20 -2.30
N GLU A 29 7.92 -10.01 -1.46
CA GLU A 29 6.95 -11.03 -1.86
C GLU A 29 5.54 -10.54 -1.56
N LEU A 30 4.67 -10.58 -2.57
CA LEU A 30 3.24 -10.50 -2.35
C LEU A 30 2.75 -11.89 -1.95
N ARG A 31 2.32 -12.02 -0.70
CA ARG A 31 1.78 -13.27 -0.16
C ARG A 31 0.27 -13.12 -0.01
N CYS A 32 -0.48 -14.08 -0.52
CA CYS A 32 -1.94 -14.10 -0.41
C CYS A 32 -2.38 -15.34 0.36
N GLN A 33 -3.42 -15.17 1.17
CA GLN A 33 -4.08 -16.26 1.85
C GLN A 33 -5.08 -16.92 0.92
N ASP A 34 -4.96 -18.23 0.76
CA ASP A 34 -5.95 -19.04 0.06
C ASP A 34 -7.25 -19.09 0.88
N PRO A 35 -8.41 -18.72 0.32
CA PRO A 35 -9.65 -18.61 1.07
C PRO A 35 -10.22 -19.97 1.49
N ALA A 36 -9.88 -21.06 0.80
CA ALA A 36 -10.39 -22.40 1.11
C ALA A 36 -9.59 -23.06 2.24
N THR A 37 -8.27 -22.93 2.20
CA THR A 37 -7.34 -23.60 3.12
C THR A 37 -6.82 -22.70 4.24
N ARG A 38 -7.01 -21.38 4.11
CA ARG A 38 -6.45 -20.33 4.98
C ARG A 38 -4.92 -20.34 5.06
N GLN A 39 -4.24 -21.00 4.12
CA GLN A 39 -2.79 -21.01 4.04
C GLN A 39 -2.26 -19.81 3.26
N TRP A 40 -1.09 -19.31 3.63
CA TRP A 40 -0.41 -18.23 2.92
C TRP A 40 0.52 -18.79 1.86
N SER A 41 0.42 -18.30 0.63
CA SER A 41 1.32 -18.64 -0.49
C SER A 41 1.89 -17.38 -1.14
N VAL A 42 3.03 -17.52 -1.82
CA VAL A 42 3.65 -16.42 -2.57
C VAL A 42 2.96 -16.33 -3.93
N SER A 43 2.31 -15.21 -4.19
CA SER A 43 1.63 -14.91 -5.46
C SER A 43 2.57 -14.22 -6.46
N GLY A 44 3.65 -13.61 -5.98
CA GLY A 44 4.69 -13.02 -6.83
C GLY A 44 5.77 -12.32 -6.03
N ARG A 45 6.90 -12.06 -6.69
CA ARG A 45 8.02 -11.27 -6.15
C ARG A 45 8.18 -10.01 -6.99
N ILE A 46 8.38 -8.89 -6.33
CA ILE A 46 8.49 -7.57 -6.95
C ILE A 46 9.54 -6.73 -6.25
N THR A 47 10.28 -5.95 -7.01
CA THR A 47 11.33 -5.05 -6.53
C THR A 47 10.85 -3.62 -6.64
N ASP A 48 11.19 -2.84 -5.61
CA ASP A 48 10.81 -1.44 -5.40
C ASP A 48 9.29 -1.20 -5.57
N PRO A 49 8.43 -1.92 -4.84
CA PRO A 49 6.99 -1.85 -5.04
C PRO A 49 6.40 -0.47 -4.75
N ASP A 50 5.47 -0.08 -5.63
CA ASP A 50 4.57 1.06 -5.52
C ASP A 50 3.12 0.56 -5.48
N ILE A 51 2.39 0.88 -4.41
CA ILE A 51 1.01 0.43 -4.20
C ILE A 51 0.05 1.51 -4.71
N ARG A 52 -0.82 1.15 -5.65
CA ARG A 52 -1.79 2.07 -6.26
C ARG A 52 -3.21 1.58 -6.07
N ASP A 53 -4.11 2.50 -5.74
CA ASP A 53 -5.55 2.21 -5.70
C ASP A 53 -6.15 2.14 -7.12
N LYS A 54 -7.06 1.19 -7.34
CA LYS A 54 -7.79 1.05 -8.60
C LYS A 54 -9.15 1.74 -8.53
N PRO A 55 -9.60 2.40 -9.62
CA PRO A 55 -10.95 2.99 -9.68
C PRO A 55 -12.09 1.99 -9.44
N ALA A 56 -11.89 0.72 -9.81
CA ALA A 56 -12.87 -0.36 -9.67
C ALA A 56 -12.90 -1.00 -8.26
N GLY A 57 -12.15 -0.45 -7.30
CA GLY A 57 -11.95 -1.04 -5.98
C GLY A 57 -10.81 -2.05 -5.96
N GLY A 58 -10.03 -2.03 -4.88
CA GLY A 58 -8.81 -2.82 -4.74
C GLY A 58 -7.54 -2.03 -5.06
N ARG A 59 -6.39 -2.68 -4.91
CA ARG A 59 -5.07 -2.10 -5.15
C ARG A 59 -4.29 -2.94 -6.15
N GLU A 60 -3.26 -2.36 -6.71
CA GLU A 60 -2.19 -3.07 -7.41
C GLU A 60 -0.85 -2.71 -6.84
N VAL A 61 0.09 -3.64 -6.96
CA VAL A 61 1.50 -3.43 -6.67
C VAL A 61 2.24 -3.40 -7.99
N VAL A 62 2.87 -2.26 -8.27
CA VAL A 62 3.63 -2.02 -9.48
C VAL A 62 5.12 -1.97 -9.12
N GLY A 63 5.97 -2.51 -9.98
CA GLY A 63 7.42 -2.54 -9.74
C GLY A 63 8.13 -3.36 -10.80
N LYS A 64 9.28 -3.96 -10.46
CA LYS A 64 10.03 -4.84 -11.35
C LYS A 64 9.96 -6.29 -10.90
N GLY A 65 9.75 -7.21 -11.82
CA GLY A 65 9.85 -8.64 -11.55
C GLY A 65 11.31 -9.08 -11.31
N PRO A 66 11.53 -10.37 -10.98
CA PRO A 66 12.88 -10.94 -10.80
C PRO A 66 13.76 -10.85 -12.05
N ASP A 67 13.15 -10.74 -13.24
CA ASP A 67 13.83 -10.56 -14.52
C ASP A 67 14.11 -9.08 -14.85
N GLY A 68 13.80 -8.16 -13.94
CA GLY A 68 13.98 -6.72 -14.09
C GLY A 68 12.91 -6.03 -14.95
N LYS A 69 11.93 -6.77 -15.48
CA LYS A 69 10.86 -6.19 -16.33
C LYS A 69 9.74 -5.59 -15.49
N PRO A 70 9.01 -4.58 -16.01
CA PRO A 70 7.84 -4.04 -15.33
C PRO A 70 6.82 -5.16 -15.05
N MET A 71 6.30 -5.18 -13.83
CA MET A 71 5.33 -6.16 -13.35
C MET A 71 4.24 -5.45 -12.54
N VAL A 72 3.02 -5.98 -12.65
CA VAL A 72 1.86 -5.51 -11.89
C VAL A 72 1.21 -6.72 -11.25
N LEU A 73 1.03 -6.68 -9.93
CA LEU A 73 0.36 -7.71 -9.15
C LEU A 73 -0.95 -7.18 -8.55
N PRO A 74 -2.06 -7.94 -8.63
CA PRO A 74 -3.30 -7.55 -7.96
C PRO A 74 -3.14 -7.66 -6.43
N MET A 75 -3.59 -6.66 -5.70
CA MET A 75 -3.62 -6.68 -4.23
C MET A 75 -5.00 -6.24 -3.72
N PRO A 76 -5.86 -7.20 -3.35
CA PRO A 76 -7.12 -6.91 -2.69
C PRO A 76 -6.98 -5.99 -1.46
N ASN A 77 -8.03 -5.22 -1.16
CA ASN A 77 -8.06 -4.32 0.01
C ASN A 77 -8.61 -5.00 1.28
N ASP A 78 -9.06 -6.24 1.18
CA ASP A 78 -9.63 -7.05 2.27
C ASP A 78 -8.58 -7.73 3.17
N ARG A 79 -7.30 -7.30 3.05
CA ARG A 79 -6.14 -7.83 3.79
C ARG A 79 -5.84 -9.32 3.55
N THR A 80 -6.46 -9.94 2.54
CA THR A 80 -6.13 -11.32 2.14
C THR A 80 -4.77 -11.43 1.45
N CYS A 81 -4.21 -10.30 1.00
CA CYS A 81 -2.85 -10.22 0.47
C CYS A 81 -2.02 -9.18 1.22
N MET A 82 -0.75 -9.49 1.45
CA MET A 82 0.22 -8.66 2.15
C MET A 82 1.58 -8.69 1.45
N LEU A 83 2.26 -7.54 1.41
CA LEU A 83 3.67 -7.46 1.01
C LEU A 83 4.57 -7.74 2.21
N SER A 84 5.54 -8.64 2.04
CA SER A 84 6.60 -8.92 3.01
C SER A 84 7.96 -8.74 2.36
N GLN A 85 8.88 -8.06 3.03
CA GLN A 85 10.26 -7.94 2.56
C GLN A 85 10.92 -9.33 2.54
N SER A 86 11.60 -9.67 1.45
CA SER A 86 12.28 -10.95 1.24
C SER A 86 13.77 -10.89 1.55
#